data_AF-A0A1Y5IFR5-F1
#
_entry.id   AF-A0A1Y5IFR5-F1
#
_cell.length_a   1.000
_cell.length_b   1.000
_cell.length_c   1.000
_cell.angle_alpha   90.00
_cell.angle_beta   90.00
_cell.angle_gamma   90.00
#
_symmetry.space_group_name_H-M   'P 1'
#
loop_
_entity.id
_entity.type
_entity.pdbx_description
1 polymer ?
#
loop_
_entity_poly.entity_id
_entity_poly.type
_entity_poly.pdbx_seq_one_letter_code
_entity_poly.pdbx_strand_id
1 'polypeptide(L)'
;IDFLRDSQFHAGDGVGTGKDFTLFALRDGEVHFKVGANKKKYVTVVDAVDRSGRADGQPTRKDKRHAMYTPRAVQRAAAEEGMSGVEKVSEAR
;
A
#
# COMPACT_ATOMS: atom_id res chain seq x y z
N ILE A 1 -25.22 4.26 -41.04
CA ILE A 1 -24.91 4.68 -39.65
C ILE A 1 -24.11 3.55 -39.06
N ASP A 2 -22.81 3.53 -39.35
CA ASP A 2 -21.91 2.55 -38.75
C ASP A 2 -21.61 3.05 -37.34
N PHE A 3 -22.22 2.40 -36.35
CA PHE A 3 -21.86 2.49 -34.93
C PHE A 3 -20.45 1.89 -34.78
N LEU A 4 -19.45 2.58 -35.33
CA LEU A 4 -18.05 2.21 -35.17
C LEU A 4 -17.73 2.34 -33.69
N ARG A 5 -17.22 1.24 -33.15
CA ARG A 5 -16.85 1.02 -31.75
C ARG A 5 -15.72 1.96 -31.37
N ASP A 6 -16.03 3.23 -31.10
CA ASP A 6 -15.08 4.16 -30.53
C ASP A 6 -14.87 3.82 -29.03
N SER A 7 -13.66 3.35 -28.69
CA SER A 7 -13.27 3.10 -27.31
C SER A 7 -13.16 4.41 -26.54
N GLN A 8 -13.88 4.56 -25.42
CA GLN A 8 -13.81 5.76 -24.58
C GLN A 8 -12.41 6.01 -24.00
N PHE A 9 -11.61 4.96 -23.86
CA PHE A 9 -10.26 4.97 -23.34
C PHE A 9 -9.29 4.44 -24.38
N HIS A 10 -8.14 5.09 -24.49
CA HIS A 10 -7.10 4.76 -25.46
C HIS A 10 -5.87 4.23 -24.72
N ALA A 11 -5.20 3.25 -25.31
CA ALA A 11 -3.92 2.77 -24.80
C ALA A 11 -2.87 3.89 -24.90
N GLY A 12 -2.17 4.15 -23.80
CA GLY A 12 -0.92 4.89 -23.79
C GLY A 12 0.24 3.96 -23.38
N ASP A 13 1.32 4.54 -22.87
CA ASP A 13 2.53 3.79 -22.55
C ASP A 13 2.29 2.64 -21.56
N GLY A 14 2.84 1.46 -21.89
CA GLY A 14 2.74 0.25 -21.07
C GLY A 14 1.39 -0.47 -21.15
N VAL A 15 0.47 -0.04 -22.02
CA VAL A 15 -0.85 -0.65 -22.22
C VAL A 15 -0.99 -1.16 -23.66
N GLY A 16 -1.43 -2.42 -23.80
CA GLY A 16 -1.81 -3.03 -25.07
C GLY A 16 -3.33 -3.00 -25.30
N THR A 17 -3.74 -3.18 -26.55
CA THR A 17 -5.16 -3.21 -26.96
C THR A 17 -5.47 -4.52 -27.68
N GLY A 18 -6.50 -5.22 -27.23
CA GLY A 18 -7.02 -6.44 -27.84
C GLY A 18 -7.84 -6.18 -29.10
N LYS A 19 -8.21 -7.26 -29.81
CA LYS A 19 -9.04 -7.21 -31.04
C LYS A 19 -10.42 -6.57 -30.79
N ASP A 20 -10.92 -6.71 -29.57
CA ASP A 20 -12.20 -6.20 -29.07
C ASP A 20 -12.06 -4.86 -28.31
N PHE A 21 -10.92 -4.17 -28.47
CA PHE A 21 -10.58 -2.93 -27.76
C PHE A 21 -10.39 -3.09 -26.24
N THR A 22 -10.27 -4.33 -25.74
CA THR A 22 -9.92 -4.58 -24.34
C THR A 22 -8.49 -4.12 -24.06
N LEU A 23 -8.30 -3.27 -23.05
CA LEU A 23 -6.97 -2.81 -22.64
C LEU A 23 -6.33 -3.79 -21.65
N PHE A 24 -5.05 -4.12 -21.85
CA PHE A 24 -4.27 -4.99 -20.97
C PHE A 24 -2.89 -4.39 -20.66
N ALA A 25 -2.34 -4.69 -19.49
CA ALA A 25 -1.02 -4.20 -19.10
C ALA A 25 0.08 -5.05 -19.77
N LEU A 26 1.10 -4.39 -20.32
CA LEU A 26 2.28 -5.06 -20.91
C LEU A 26 3.39 -5.31 -19.89
N ARG A 27 3.28 -4.68 -18.71
CA ARG A 27 4.27 -4.71 -17.64
C ARG A 27 3.57 -4.49 -16.30
N ASP A 28 4.23 -4.90 -15.24
CA ASP A 28 3.78 -4.62 -13.88
C ASP A 28 3.96 -3.14 -13.53
N GLY A 29 3.08 -2.63 -12.67
CA GLY A 29 3.08 -1.24 -12.26
C GLY A 29 1.72 -0.75 -11.80
N GLU A 30 1.60 0.56 -11.64
CA GLU A 30 0.36 1.25 -11.30
C GLU A 30 -0.32 1.83 -12.55
N VAL A 31 -1.64 1.72 -12.61
CA VAL A 31 -2.44 2.28 -13.71
C VAL A 31 -2.75 3.76 -13.46
N HIS A 32 -2.45 4.60 -14.45
CA HIS A 32 -2.69 6.04 -14.43
C HIS A 32 -3.67 6.43 -15.55
N PHE A 33 -4.71 7.20 -15.20
CA PHE A 33 -5.67 7.74 -16.15
C PHE A 33 -5.37 9.21 -16.44
N LYS A 34 -5.12 9.54 -17.71
CA LYS A 34 -4.82 10.90 -18.15
C LYS A 34 -5.85 11.39 -19.16
N VAL A 35 -6.26 12.65 -19.03
CA VAL A 35 -7.05 13.33 -20.07
C VAL A 35 -6.10 14.14 -20.95
N GLY A 36 -6.06 13.81 -22.24
CA GLY A 36 -5.28 14.51 -23.25
C GLY A 36 -6.07 15.60 -23.98
N ALA A 37 -5.50 16.10 -25.07
CA ALA A 37 -6.17 17.07 -25.94
C ALA A 37 -7.51 16.54 -26.46
N ASN A 38 -8.47 17.45 -26.65
CA ASN A 38 -9.82 17.14 -27.13
C ASN A 38 -10.59 16.12 -26.25
N LYS A 39 -10.36 16.15 -24.93
CA LYS A 39 -11.03 15.28 -23.94
C LYS A 39 -10.82 13.78 -24.17
N LYS A 40 -9.81 13.40 -24.96
CA LYS A 40 -9.43 11.98 -25.14
C LYS A 40 -8.85 11.45 -23.84
N LYS A 41 -9.34 10.29 -23.38
CA LYS A 41 -8.85 9.65 -22.16
C LYS A 41 -7.85 8.57 -22.53
N TYR A 42 -6.70 8.58 -21.88
CA TYR A 42 -5.61 7.62 -22.05
C TYR A 42 -5.37 6.86 -20.76
N VAL A 43 -5.03 5.59 -20.89
CA VAL A 43 -4.62 4.71 -19.80
C VAL A 43 -3.16 4.37 -20.01
N THR A 44 -2.32 4.65 -19.01
CA THR A 44 -0.89 4.33 -19.03
C THR A 44 -0.53 3.50 -17.80
N VAL A 45 0.44 2.61 -17.92
CA VAL A 45 1.04 1.93 -16.77
C VAL A 45 2.33 2.66 -16.43
N VAL A 46 2.48 3.02 -15.15
CA VAL A 46 3.65 3.69 -14.56
C VAL A 46 4.32 2.72 -13.59
N ASP A 47 5.61 2.88 -13.31
CA ASP A 47 6.29 2.03 -12.33
C ASP A 47 5.62 2.15 -10.96
N ALA A 48 5.56 1.04 -10.22
CA ALA A 48 4.97 1.02 -8.91
C ALA A 48 5.76 1.95 -7.97
N VAL A 49 5.12 3.05 -7.57
CA VAL A 49 5.70 3.94 -6.57
C VAL A 49 5.33 3.40 -5.21
N ASP A 50 6.33 3.07 -4.39
CA ASP A 50 6.11 2.76 -2.97
C ASP A 50 5.52 3.99 -2.27
N ARG A 51 4.19 3.99 -2.09
CA ARG A 51 3.46 5.02 -1.33
C ARG A 51 3.57 4.80 0.19
N SER A 52 4.32 3.79 0.61
CA SER A 52 4.58 3.40 2.00
C SER A 52 5.61 4.33 2.65
N GLY A 53 5.30 5.62 2.72
CA GLY A 53 6.06 6.55 3.54
C GLY A 53 6.34 7.90 2.89
N ARG A 54 7.02 8.73 3.67
CA ARG A 54 7.54 10.01 3.20
C ARG A 54 8.71 9.74 2.26
N ALA A 55 8.88 10.58 1.22
CA ALA A 55 10.00 10.48 0.27
C ALA A 55 11.40 10.42 0.94
N ASP A 56 11.52 10.97 2.15
CA ASP A 56 12.77 11.01 2.93
C ASP A 56 13.10 9.70 3.66
N GLY A 57 12.28 8.64 3.54
CA GLY A 57 12.46 7.36 4.23
C GLY A 57 12.33 7.42 5.76
N GLN A 58 12.00 8.58 6.33
CA GLN A 58 11.83 8.75 7.77
C GLN A 58 10.45 8.24 8.23
N PRO A 59 10.37 7.58 9.41
CA PRO A 59 9.10 7.11 9.96
C PRO A 59 8.15 8.27 10.18
N THR A 60 6.88 8.07 9.82
CA THR A 60 5.84 9.07 10.01
C THR A 60 5.61 9.34 11.50
N ARG A 61 4.95 10.45 11.84
CA ARG A 61 4.52 10.70 13.24
C ARG A 61 3.70 9.53 13.82
N LYS A 62 2.95 8.82 12.98
CA LYS A 62 2.17 7.64 13.38
C LYS A 62 3.11 6.48 13.72
N ASP A 63 4.10 6.21 12.89
CA ASP A 63 5.08 5.14 13.11
C ASP A 63 5.90 5.40 14.37
N LYS A 64 6.35 6.65 14.58
CA LYS A 64 7.05 7.08 15.81
C LYS A 64 6.18 6.86 17.06
N ARG A 65 4.87 7.10 16.95
CA ARG A 65 3.91 6.87 18.06
C ARG A 65 3.74 5.39 18.36
N HIS A 66 3.61 4.55 17.33
CA HIS A 66 3.52 3.10 17.51
C HIS A 66 4.82 2.51 18.08
N ALA A 67 5.98 3.04 17.68
CA ALA A 67 7.27 2.62 18.24
C ALA A 67 7.44 3.04 19.70
N MET A 68 6.98 4.24 20.09
CA MET A 68 7.04 4.70 21.49
C MET A 68 6.05 3.94 22.38
N TYR A 69 4.86 3.61 21.86
CA TYR A 69 3.85 2.93 22.64
C TYR A 69 4.09 1.42 22.63
N THR A 70 4.69 0.92 23.71
CA THR A 70 4.71 -0.52 23.97
C THR A 70 3.27 -1.02 24.11
N PRO A 71 2.84 -1.99 23.28
CA PRO A 71 1.50 -2.53 23.40
C PRO A 71 1.27 -3.10 24.80
N ARG A 72 0.11 -2.82 25.40
CA ARG A 72 -0.24 -3.30 26.75
C ARG A 72 -0.07 -4.81 26.92
N ALA A 73 -0.21 -5.59 25.85
CA ALA A 73 0.05 -7.04 25.86
C ALA A 73 1.51 -7.37 26.22
N VAL A 74 2.47 -6.62 25.68
CA VAL A 74 3.90 -6.78 25.98
C VAL A 74 4.20 -6.35 27.42
N GLN A 75 3.57 -5.26 27.89
CA GLN A 75 3.70 -4.81 29.28
C GLN A 75 3.11 -5.82 30.28
N ARG A 76 1.97 -6.44 29.94
CA ARG A 76 1.36 -7.49 30.77
C ARG A 76 2.21 -8.75 30.80
N ALA A 77 2.68 -9.22 29.65
CA ALA A 77 3.58 -10.38 29.59
C ALA A 77 4.85 -10.15 30.42
N ALA A 78 5.47 -8.96 30.30
CA ALA A 78 6.63 -8.60 31.12
C ALA A 78 6.31 -8.50 32.63
N ALA A 79 5.11 -8.05 32.99
CA ALA A 79 4.66 -8.02 34.38
C ALA A 79 4.33 -9.41 34.94
N GLU A 80 3.74 -10.29 34.13
CA GLU A 80 3.47 -11.71 34.48
C GLU A 80 4.78 -12.49 34.68
N GLU A 81 5.77 -12.29 33.81
CA GLU A 81 7.11 -12.84 33.99
C GLU A 81 7.80 -12.28 35.25
N GLY A 82 7.66 -10.98 35.52
CA GLY A 82 8.22 -10.31 36.70
C GLY A 82 7.53 -10.68 38.04
N MET A 83 6.28 -11.11 38.03
CA MET A 83 5.55 -11.54 39.23
C MET A 83 5.86 -12.99 39.65
N SER A 84 6.45 -13.80 38.77
CA SER A 84 6.86 -15.18 39.10
C SER A 84 8.07 -15.27 40.05
N GLY A 85 8.73 -14.14 40.36
CA GLY A 85 9.93 -14.09 41.20
C GLY A 85 9.72 -13.69 42.67
N VAL A 86 8.50 -13.33 43.11
CA VAL A 86 8.27 -12.76 44.46
C VAL A 86 7.67 -13.78 45.45
N GLU A 87 7.10 -14.89 45.01
CA GLU A 87 6.38 -15.83 45.91
C GLU A 87 7.23 -16.94 46.57
N LYS A 88 8.56 -17.01 46.36
CA LYS A 88 9.39 -18.08 46.94
C LYS A 88 10.33 -17.66 48.08
N VAL A 89 9.98 -16.65 48.88
CA VAL A 89 10.86 -16.19 49.99
C VAL A 89 10.18 -16.13 51.37
N SER A 90 8.90 -16.45 51.51
CA SER A 90 8.21 -16.34 52.81
C SER A 90 7.90 -17.66 53.52
N GLU A 91 8.42 -18.80 53.05
CA GLU A 91 8.25 -20.10 53.74
C GLU A 91 9.60 -20.80 53.96
N ALA A 92 10.50 -20.13 54.67
CA ALA A 92 11.67 -20.73 55.31
C ALA A 92 12.34 -19.75 56.30
N ARG A 93 11.64 -19.36 57.38
CA ARG A 93 12.27 -19.12 58.69
C ARG A 93 11.27 -18.83 59.79
#